data_AF-A0A1S2WAX8-F1
#
_entry.id   AF-A0A1S2WAX8-F1
#
_cell.length_a   1.000
_cell.length_b   1.000
_cell.length_c   1.000
_cell.angle_alpha   90.00
_cell.angle_beta   90.00
_cell.angle_gamma   90.00
#
_symmetry.space_group_name_H-M   'P 1'
#
loop_
_entity.id
_entity.type
_entity.pdbx_description
1 polymer ?
#
loop_
_entity_poly.entity_id
_entity_poly.type
_entity_poly.pdbx_seq_one_letter_code
_entity_poly.pdbx_strand_id
1 'polypeptide(L)'
;MKEDHSMKVVSCLNDFFQRNEEPLQVDILRGLPPVVLLLKDEAKRSFAAEANLHDELLSDIKRLVQECLDPQTLRELDIDVDLPEFFVTRAPLYSAHHYLVTFIED
;
A
#
# COMPACT_ATOMS: atom_id res chain seq x y z
N MET A 1 -4.42 -1.02 19.83
CA MET A 1 -3.36 -0.03 19.55
C MET A 1 -2.71 -0.26 18.19
N LYS A 2 -1.94 -1.34 17.95
CA LYS A 2 -1.28 -1.54 16.64
C LYS A 2 -2.24 -1.89 15.49
N GLU A 3 -3.23 -2.75 15.71
CA GLU A 3 -4.28 -3.03 14.72
C GLU A 3 -5.12 -1.79 14.39
N ASP A 4 -5.38 -0.92 15.37
CA ASP A 4 -6.10 0.34 15.14
C ASP A 4 -5.32 1.28 14.22
N HIS A 5 -3.98 1.31 14.34
CA HIS A 5 -3.12 2.08 13.44
C HIS A 5 -3.13 1.52 12.02
N SER A 6 -3.11 0.19 11.87
CA SER A 6 -3.23 -0.44 10.55
C SER A 6 -4.54 -0.08 9.87
N MET A 7 -5.66 -0.07 10.61
CA MET A 7 -6.97 0.34 10.05
C MET A 7 -7.00 1.82 9.66
N LYS A 8 -6.39 2.71 10.45
CA LYS A 8 -6.22 4.13 10.08
C LYS A 8 -5.41 4.30 8.79
N VAL A 9 -4.31 3.56 8.64
CA VAL A 9 -3.48 3.56 7.42
C VAL A 9 -4.28 3.07 6.22
N VAL A 10 -5.04 1.98 6.35
CA VAL A 10 -5.91 1.48 5.27
C VAL A 10 -6.95 2.52 4.85
N SER A 11 -7.63 3.14 5.82
CA SER A 11 -8.61 4.19 5.52
C SER A 11 -7.96 5.38 4.81
N CYS A 12 -6.80 5.83 5.30
CA CYS A 12 -6.06 6.95 4.72
C CYS A 12 -5.66 6.66 3.26
N LEU A 13 -5.11 5.49 2.98
CA LEU A 13 -4.73 5.07 1.62
C LEU A 13 -5.94 5.02 0.69
N ASN A 14 -7.04 4.41 1.11
CA ASN A 14 -8.25 4.34 0.29
C ASN A 14 -8.85 5.73 0.02
N ASP A 15 -8.89 6.61 1.02
CA ASP A 15 -9.34 7.99 0.86
C ASP A 15 -8.43 8.77 -0.12
N PHE A 16 -7.12 8.57 -0.02
CA PHE A 16 -6.14 9.19 -0.90
C PHE A 16 -6.30 8.70 -2.35
N PHE A 17 -6.41 7.39 -2.57
CA PHE A 17 -6.63 6.84 -3.91
C PHE A 17 -7.94 7.32 -4.52
N GLN A 18 -9.01 7.36 -3.74
CA GLN A 18 -10.30 7.88 -4.19
C GLN A 18 -10.21 9.35 -4.60
N ARG A 19 -9.52 10.20 -3.81
CA ARG A 19 -9.36 11.64 -4.11
C ARG A 19 -8.53 11.91 -5.36
N ASN A 20 -7.55 11.04 -5.64
CA ASN A 20 -6.66 11.17 -6.79
C ASN A 20 -7.13 10.36 -8.01
N GLU A 21 -8.33 9.78 -7.95
CA GLU A 21 -8.89 8.93 -9.02
C GLU A 21 -7.99 7.72 -9.37
N GLU A 22 -7.16 7.28 -8.42
CA GLU A 22 -6.30 6.11 -8.58
C GLU A 22 -7.15 4.84 -8.52
N PRO A 23 -7.00 3.91 -9.47
CA PRO A 23 -7.82 2.69 -9.53
C PRO A 23 -7.29 1.62 -8.57
N LEU A 24 -6.91 2.02 -7.36
CA LEU A 24 -6.31 1.17 -6.33
C LEU A 24 -7.23 1.07 -5.13
N GLN A 25 -7.29 -0.12 -4.55
CA GLN A 25 -7.95 -0.36 -3.26
C GLN A 25 -7.01 -1.14 -2.35
N VAL A 26 -7.07 -0.86 -1.07
CA VAL A 26 -6.26 -1.51 -0.05
C VAL A 26 -7.14 -2.11 1.03
N ASP A 27 -6.77 -3.31 1.46
CA ASP A 27 -7.34 -3.97 2.62
C ASP A 27 -6.23 -4.50 3.53
N ILE A 28 -6.58 -4.77 4.78
CA ILE A 28 -5.66 -5.34 5.75
C ILE A 28 -5.59 -6.86 5.58
N LEU A 29 -4.42 -7.37 5.22
CA LEU A 29 -4.19 -8.82 5.17
C LEU A 29 -3.69 -9.35 6.52
N ARG A 30 -2.87 -8.53 7.21
CA ARG A 30 -2.34 -8.82 8.54
C ARG A 30 -2.08 -7.52 9.28
N GLY A 31 -2.79 -7.28 10.37
CA GLY A 31 -2.62 -6.09 11.23
C GLY A 31 -1.60 -6.20 12.35
N LEU A 32 -0.89 -7.34 12.41
CA LEU A 32 0.18 -7.58 13.39
C LEU A 32 1.55 -7.59 12.69
N PRO A 33 2.61 -7.04 13.31
CA PRO A 33 3.92 -6.91 12.69
C PRO A 33 4.52 -8.23 12.13
N PRO A 34 5.12 -8.19 10.91
CA PRO A 34 5.02 -7.11 9.93
C PRO A 34 3.57 -6.91 9.45
N VAL A 35 3.13 -5.65 9.42
CA VAL A 35 1.81 -5.28 8.89
C VAL A 35 1.83 -5.50 7.39
N VAL A 36 0.86 -6.27 6.90
CA VAL A 36 0.72 -6.58 5.48
C VAL A 36 -0.62 -6.07 4.99
N LEU A 37 -0.57 -5.21 3.97
CA LEU A 37 -1.74 -4.74 3.25
C LEU A 37 -1.84 -5.45 1.91
N LEU A 38 -3.05 -5.84 1.54
CA LEU A 38 -3.36 -6.36 0.21
C LEU A 38 -3.89 -5.20 -0.63
N LEU A 39 -3.16 -4.86 -1.68
CA LEU A 39 -3.54 -3.84 -2.64
C LEU A 39 -4.06 -4.50 -3.91
N LYS A 40 -5.19 -4.01 -4.41
CA LYS A 40 -5.86 -4.47 -5.62
C LYS A 40 -5.89 -3.36 -6.65
N ASP A 41 -5.44 -3.66 -7.86
CA ASP A 41 -5.59 -2.79 -9.03
C ASP A 41 -6.92 -3.07 -9.74
N GLU A 42 -7.90 -2.20 -9.53
CA GLU A 42 -9.25 -2.32 -10.08
C GLU A 42 -9.30 -2.07 -11.59
N ALA A 43 -8.34 -1.31 -12.13
CA ALA A 43 -8.17 -1.15 -13.57
C ALA A 43 -7.72 -2.45 -14.25
N LYS A 44 -7.34 -3.47 -13.47
CA LYS A 44 -6.85 -4.77 -13.94
C LYS A 44 -5.77 -4.58 -15.01
N ARG A 45 -4.86 -3.62 -14.79
CA ARG A 45 -3.77 -3.36 -15.72
C ARG A 45 -2.92 -4.63 -15.76
N SER A 46 -3.08 -5.36 -16.85
CA SER A 46 -2.33 -6.58 -17.13
C SER A 46 -1.16 -6.14 -17.98
N PHE A 47 0.04 -6.24 -17.45
CA PHE A 47 1.24 -6.02 -18.24
C PHE A 47 1.68 -7.37 -18.81
N ALA A 48 2.01 -7.39 -20.11
CA ALA A 48 2.65 -8.55 -20.72
C ALA A 48 3.94 -8.87 -19.94
N ALA A 49 4.48 -10.07 -20.11
CA ALA A 49 5.67 -10.58 -19.40
C ALA A 49 6.99 -9.81 -19.68
N GLU A 50 6.90 -8.53 -20.00
CA GLU A 50 7.98 -7.57 -20.10
C GLU A 50 8.31 -7.08 -18.69
N ALA A 51 9.45 -7.52 -18.16
CA ALA A 51 9.88 -7.27 -16.78
C ALA A 51 9.82 -5.78 -16.39
N ASN A 52 10.08 -4.87 -17.34
CA ASN A 52 10.17 -3.42 -17.10
C ASN A 52 8.85 -2.78 -16.66
N LEU A 53 7.69 -3.21 -17.21
CA LEU A 53 6.39 -2.62 -16.89
C LEU A 53 5.91 -2.96 -15.48
N HIS A 54 6.34 -4.12 -14.96
CA HIS A 54 6.05 -4.49 -13.58
C HIS A 54 6.84 -3.65 -12.58
N ASP A 55 8.10 -3.35 -12.88
CA ASP A 55 8.93 -2.52 -12.01
C ASP A 55 8.43 -1.07 -11.98
N GLU A 56 7.90 -0.55 -13.10
CA GLU A 56 7.26 0.76 -13.15
C GLU A 56 6.01 0.83 -12.27
N LEU A 57 5.09 -0.14 -12.36
CA LEU A 57 3.90 -0.14 -11.52
C LEU A 57 4.22 -0.33 -10.04
N LEU A 58 5.16 -1.22 -9.69
CA LEU A 58 5.58 -1.39 -8.29
C LEU A 58 6.21 -0.11 -7.73
N SER A 59 6.99 0.58 -8.55
CA SER A 59 7.58 1.89 -8.20
C SER A 59 6.50 2.96 -8.03
N ASP A 60 5.48 2.95 -8.90
CA ASP A 60 4.36 3.89 -8.82
C ASP A 60 3.50 3.65 -7.58
N ILE A 61 3.14 2.40 -7.29
CA ILE A 61 2.44 2.04 -6.05
C ILE A 61 3.26 2.47 -4.83
N LYS A 62 4.59 2.23 -4.84
CA LYS A 62 5.47 2.65 -3.75
C LYS A 62 5.46 4.17 -3.58
N ARG A 63 5.55 4.93 -4.67
CA ARG A 63 5.46 6.40 -4.67
C ARG A 63 4.13 6.87 -4.08
N LEU A 64 3.00 6.33 -4.54
CA LEU A 64 1.67 6.71 -4.06
C LEU A 64 1.48 6.43 -2.56
N VAL A 65 1.97 5.28 -2.08
CA VAL A 65 1.94 4.96 -0.64
C VAL A 65 2.82 5.93 0.15
N GLN A 66 4.01 6.29 -0.35
CA GLN A 66 4.89 7.28 0.28
C GLN A 66 4.29 8.68 0.31
N GLU A 67 3.63 9.10 -0.76
CA GLU A 67 2.95 10.40 -0.85
C GLU A 67 1.77 10.48 0.11
N CYS A 68 0.98 9.41 0.22
CA CYS A 68 -0.14 9.35 1.15
C CYS A 68 0.31 9.33 2.61
N LEU A 69 1.38 8.59 2.93
CA LEU A 69 1.84 8.38 4.29
C LEU A 69 3.06 9.26 4.61
N ASP A 70 3.02 10.51 4.19
CA ASP A 70 4.05 11.47 4.53
C ASP A 70 4.09 11.73 6.06
N PRO A 71 5.21 12.25 6.59
CA PRO A 71 5.36 12.44 8.05
C PRO A 71 4.30 13.34 8.70
N GLN A 72 3.74 14.31 7.98
CA GLN A 72 2.65 15.13 8.50
C GLN A 72 1.36 14.31 8.58
N THR A 73 1.01 13.58 7.52
CA THR A 73 -0.18 12.72 7.51
C THR A 73 -0.11 11.64 8.61
N LEU A 74 1.06 11.03 8.84
CA LEU A 74 1.22 10.06 9.94
C LEU A 74 0.97 10.68 11.32
N ARG A 75 1.45 11.90 11.57
CA ARG A 75 1.18 12.63 12.82
C ARG A 75 -0.31 12.96 12.98
N GLU A 76 -0.99 13.35 11.90
CA GLU A 76 -2.45 13.60 11.91
C GLU A 76 -3.25 12.32 12.22
N LEU A 77 -2.72 11.15 11.88
CA LEU A 77 -3.27 9.84 12.24
C LEU A 77 -2.93 9.39 13.67
N ASP A 78 -2.21 10.20 14.45
CA ASP A 78 -1.72 9.86 15.80
C ASP A 78 -0.72 8.69 15.77
N ILE A 79 0.06 8.60 14.69
CA ILE A 79 1.13 7.62 14.49
C ILE A 79 2.46 8.35 14.69
N ASP A 80 2.99 8.29 15.92
CA ASP A 80 4.21 8.99 16.36
C ASP A 80 5.49 8.19 16.01
N VAL A 81 5.58 7.74 14.76
CA VAL A 81 6.78 7.07 14.20
C VAL A 81 7.04 7.60 12.80
N ASP A 82 8.32 7.58 12.39
CA ASP A 82 8.66 7.77 10.98
C ASP A 82 7.98 6.68 10.13
N LEU A 83 7.68 6.99 8.86
CA LEU A 83 7.10 6.01 7.93
C LEU A 83 7.97 4.74 7.96
N PRO A 84 7.41 3.59 8.39
CA PRO A 84 8.20 2.37 8.47
C PRO A 84 8.76 2.03 7.09
N GLU A 85 9.96 1.47 7.05
CA GLU A 85 10.47 0.93 5.79
C GLU A 85 9.46 -0.09 5.26
N PHE A 86 9.13 0.01 3.98
CA PHE A 86 8.17 -0.89 3.37
C PHE A 86 8.59 -1.27 1.96
N PHE A 87 8.12 -2.44 1.54
CA PHE A 87 8.31 -2.95 0.20
C PHE A 87 6.98 -3.33 -0.43
N VAL A 88 6.93 -3.17 -1.75
CA VAL A 88 5.79 -3.56 -2.58
C VAL A 88 6.21 -4.77 -3.40
N THR A 89 5.42 -5.83 -3.37
CA THR A 89 5.66 -7.02 -4.20
C THR A 89 4.36 -7.53 -4.80
N ARG A 90 4.46 -8.41 -5.80
CA ARG A 90 3.29 -9.04 -6.42
C ARG A 90 2.69 -10.10 -5.49
N ALA A 91 1.37 -10.25 -5.55
CA ALA A 91 0.61 -11.23 -4.78
C ALA A 91 -0.12 -12.24 -5.71
N PRO A 92 0.61 -13.03 -6.52
CA PRO A 92 0.01 -13.83 -7.60
C PRO A 92 -0.93 -14.94 -7.10
N LEU A 93 -0.83 -15.31 -5.82
CA LEU A 93 -1.74 -16.27 -5.18
C LEU A 93 -3.17 -15.71 -5.00
N TYR A 94 -3.34 -14.39 -4.99
CA TYR A 94 -4.65 -13.73 -4.92
C TYR A 94 -5.20 -13.46 -6.33
N SER A 95 -4.44 -12.73 -7.16
CA SER A 95 -4.64 -12.64 -8.61
C SER A 95 -3.45 -11.95 -9.28
N ALA A 96 -3.45 -11.86 -10.61
CA ALA A 96 -2.45 -11.10 -11.38
C ALA A 96 -2.48 -9.57 -11.13
N HIS A 97 -3.48 -9.06 -10.42
CA HIS A 97 -3.71 -7.63 -10.16
C HIS A 97 -3.64 -7.29 -8.67
N HIS A 98 -3.06 -8.17 -7.86
CA HIS A 98 -2.85 -7.94 -6.45
C HIS A 98 -1.37 -7.75 -6.12
N TYR A 99 -1.14 -6.91 -5.12
CA TYR A 99 0.16 -6.53 -4.61
C TYR A 99 0.14 -6.57 -3.09
N LEU A 100 1.27 -6.85 -2.48
CA LEU A 100 1.47 -6.76 -1.04
C LEU A 100 2.28 -5.52 -0.74
N VAL A 101 1.78 -4.70 0.17
CA VAL A 101 2.56 -3.64 0.81
C VAL A 101 2.90 -4.13 2.21
N THR A 102 4.17 -4.37 2.48
CA THR A 102 4.63 -4.92 3.77
C THR A 102 5.47 -3.91 4.50
N PHE A 103 5.01 -3.51 5.68
CA PHE A 103 5.73 -2.60 6.56
C PHE A 103 6.62 -3.41 7.50
N ILE A 104 7.90 -3.05 7.56
CA ILE A 104 8.90 -3.62 8.45
C ILE A 104 8.96 -2.71 9.68
N GLU A 105 8.76 -3.29 10.86
CA GLU A 105 9.08 -2.63 12.12
C GLU A 105 10.51 -3.07 12.52
N ASP A 106 11.36 -2.13 12.92
CA ASP A 106 12.59 -2.40 13.68
C ASP A 106 12.27 -2.83 15.13
#